data_AF-A0A7Y3PWX0-F1
#
_entry.id   AF-A0A7Y3PWX0-F1
#
_cell.length_a   1.000
_cell.length_b   1.000
_cell.length_c   1.000
_cell.angle_alpha   90.00
_cell.angle_beta   90.00
_cell.angle_gamma   90.00
#
_symmetry.space_group_name_H-M   'P 1'
#
loop_
_entity.id
_entity.type
_entity.pdbx_description
1 polymer ?
#
loop_
_entity_poly.entity_id
_entity_poly.type
_entity_poly.pdbx_seq_one_letter_code
_entity_poly.pdbx_strand_id
1 'polypeptide(L)'
;QEPAPAPGPQEPRTRPGRLPVSRRALALTAAAALTVLGTVGWAMSLSSTPDAPAQKADSRTLFSSACSPVVSMGQHDECVREAQTLLKRHGAVIAVDGDFGPQTLRRVTAFQVIAGLPPNGVVTAATKKALYESKVRMDTWSTKKVRERIREVFDTTPDDAVAIADCQSFLDPLHILPNTNGTRNWGLFQISDARLRELGGTPGKALDPEWNIQAAKRLWSRDRDFHDWPHCERALRTEASATPS
;
A
#
# COMPACT_ATOMS: atom_id res chain seq x y z
N GLN A 1 51.59 35.88 -11.66
CA GLN A 1 52.36 35.95 -10.41
C GLN A 1 51.73 34.96 -9.44
N GLU A 2 52.34 33.78 -9.38
CA GLU A 2 52.29 32.83 -8.26
C GLU A 2 53.12 33.42 -7.09
N PRO A 3 53.04 32.91 -5.83
CA PRO A 3 53.45 31.53 -5.53
C PRO A 3 52.61 30.76 -4.48
N ALA A 4 52.63 29.43 -4.59
CA ALA A 4 52.61 28.51 -3.44
C ALA A 4 54.06 28.09 -3.11
N PRO A 5 54.41 27.81 -1.83
CA PRO A 5 54.83 26.44 -1.44
C PRO A 5 54.48 26.08 0.03
N ALA A 6 54.08 24.85 0.43
CA ALA A 6 54.73 23.53 0.56
C ALA A 6 55.11 23.18 2.05
N PRO A 7 55.57 21.94 2.41
CA PRO A 7 54.87 21.03 3.36
C PRO A 7 55.74 20.47 4.51
N GLY A 8 55.19 19.57 5.36
CA GLY A 8 55.97 18.53 6.09
C GLY A 8 55.44 18.15 7.50
N PRO A 9 55.89 17.03 8.12
CA PRO A 9 56.72 15.92 7.63
C PRO A 9 56.10 14.50 7.79
N GLN A 10 56.66 13.54 7.04
CA GLN A 10 56.37 12.10 7.05
C GLN A 10 57.37 11.27 7.89
N GLU A 11 56.83 10.20 8.51
CA GLU A 11 57.36 8.86 8.88
C GLU A 11 58.70 8.70 9.65
N PRO A 12 58.78 7.60 10.43
CA PRO A 12 59.68 6.54 9.99
C PRO A 12 59.02 5.16 9.91
N ARG A 13 59.34 4.48 8.80
CA ARG A 13 59.13 3.05 8.58
C ARG A 13 60.17 2.23 9.33
N THR A 14 59.75 1.06 9.83
CA THR A 14 60.65 -0.08 9.97
C THR A 14 59.94 -1.37 9.53
N ARG A 15 60.71 -2.17 8.79
CA ARG A 15 60.35 -3.34 7.98
C ARG A 15 60.61 -4.66 8.76
N PRO A 16 60.35 -5.85 8.19
CA PRO A 16 59.66 -6.95 8.87
C PRO A 16 60.60 -8.05 9.38
N GLY A 17 60.10 -8.86 10.33
CA GLY A 17 60.70 -10.14 10.73
C GLY A 17 59.99 -11.33 10.09
N ARG A 18 60.73 -12.14 9.33
CA ARG A 18 60.33 -13.48 8.82
C ARG A 18 60.66 -14.57 9.86
N LEU A 19 59.73 -15.52 9.96
CA LEU A 19 59.79 -16.99 10.19
C LEU A 19 61.08 -17.64 10.74
N PRO A 20 60.92 -18.75 11.48
CA PRO A 20 61.15 -20.03 10.79
C PRO A 20 60.09 -21.11 11.02
N VAL A 21 60.07 -22.01 10.04
CA VAL A 21 59.33 -23.27 9.91
C VAL A 21 60.15 -24.41 10.51
N SER A 22 59.52 -25.36 11.20
CA SER A 22 59.93 -26.78 11.20
C SER A 22 58.66 -27.62 11.43
N ARG A 23 58.14 -28.47 10.53
CA ARG A 23 58.63 -29.64 9.76
C ARG A 23 58.86 -30.93 10.58
N ARG A 24 57.96 -31.89 10.27
CA ARG A 24 58.09 -33.37 10.29
C ARG A 24 57.74 -34.04 11.63
N ALA A 25 57.06 -35.19 11.67
CA ALA A 25 57.12 -36.30 10.72
C ALA A 25 55.81 -37.11 10.61
N LEU A 26 55.58 -37.65 9.41
CA LEU A 26 54.75 -38.82 9.13
C LEU A 26 55.52 -40.11 9.48
N ALA A 27 54.77 -41.22 9.51
CA ALA A 27 55.15 -42.65 9.55
C ALA A 27 55.06 -43.26 10.98
N LEU A 28 54.50 -44.45 11.22
CA LEU A 28 54.42 -45.67 10.42
C LEU A 28 53.14 -46.47 10.71
N THR A 29 52.68 -47.23 9.73
CA THR A 29 51.75 -48.35 9.84
C THR A 29 52.43 -49.57 10.49
N ALA A 30 51.71 -50.28 11.37
CA ALA A 30 51.92 -51.70 11.61
C ALA A 30 50.60 -52.33 12.12
N ALA A 31 50.16 -53.37 11.42
CA ALA A 31 48.98 -54.15 11.72
C ALA A 31 49.25 -55.17 12.82
N ALA A 32 48.24 -55.42 13.67
CA ALA A 32 48.09 -56.70 14.36
C ALA A 32 46.59 -56.94 14.62
N ALA A 33 46.02 -57.90 13.90
CA ALA A 33 44.72 -58.48 14.20
C ALA A 33 44.85 -59.42 15.40
N LEU A 34 43.84 -59.44 16.28
CA LEU A 34 43.30 -60.64 16.95
C LEU A 34 42.07 -60.24 17.78
N THR A 35 40.97 -60.92 17.49
CA THR A 35 39.63 -60.78 18.03
C THR A 35 39.53 -61.10 19.52
N VAL A 36 38.87 -60.24 20.29
CA VAL A 36 38.23 -60.61 21.56
C VAL A 36 36.76 -60.16 21.48
N LEU A 37 35.86 -61.13 21.36
CA LEU A 37 34.44 -60.93 21.68
C LEU A 37 34.34 -60.56 23.16
N GLY A 38 33.75 -59.40 23.46
CA GLY A 38 33.57 -58.95 24.83
C GLY A 38 32.84 -57.61 24.90
N THR A 39 31.51 -57.66 24.81
CA THR A 39 30.53 -56.70 25.35
C THR A 39 31.03 -55.30 25.73
N VAL A 40 30.83 -54.33 24.82
CA VAL A 40 30.60 -52.93 25.20
C VAL A 40 29.37 -52.46 24.43
N GLY A 41 28.21 -52.59 25.06
CA GLY A 41 27.10 -51.73 24.71
C GLY A 41 27.47 -50.32 25.18
N TRP A 42 27.52 -49.37 24.26
CA TRP A 42 26.94 -48.02 24.36
C TRP A 42 27.48 -47.13 23.23
N ALA A 43 26.53 -46.42 22.60
CA ALA A 43 26.71 -45.17 21.88
C ALA A 43 27.48 -45.15 20.55
N MET A 44 26.77 -45.45 19.45
CA MET A 44 26.81 -44.61 18.23
C MET A 44 25.42 -44.59 17.56
N SER A 45 24.40 -44.18 18.32
CA SER A 45 23.17 -43.67 17.72
C SER A 45 23.27 -42.15 17.65
N LEU A 46 23.07 -41.63 16.43
CA LEU A 46 22.43 -40.35 16.14
C LEU A 46 23.12 -39.10 16.70
N SER A 47 24.09 -38.57 15.96
CA SER A 47 24.19 -37.10 15.85
C SER A 47 23.17 -36.61 14.82
N SER A 48 21.90 -36.94 15.01
CA SER A 48 20.82 -36.12 14.47
C SER A 48 20.83 -34.87 15.35
N THR A 49 21.45 -33.79 14.86
CA THR A 49 21.19 -32.47 15.42
C THR A 49 19.68 -32.34 15.56
N PRO A 50 19.13 -32.05 16.75
CA PRO A 50 17.71 -31.75 16.82
C PRO A 50 17.47 -30.61 15.84
N ASP A 51 16.70 -30.89 14.78
CA ASP A 51 16.22 -29.87 13.86
C ASP A 51 15.70 -28.74 14.75
N ALA A 52 16.36 -27.59 14.67
CA ALA A 52 15.88 -26.40 15.34
C ALA A 52 14.40 -26.28 14.97
N PRO A 53 13.49 -26.12 15.94
CA PRO A 53 12.07 -26.10 15.65
C PRO A 53 11.86 -25.06 14.56
N ALA A 54 11.40 -25.51 13.39
CA ALA A 54 11.08 -24.64 12.28
C ALA A 54 10.16 -23.56 12.85
N GLN A 55 10.70 -22.36 13.03
CA GLN A 55 9.94 -21.23 13.55
C GLN A 55 8.73 -21.13 12.66
N LYS A 56 7.53 -21.25 13.26
CA LYS A 56 6.26 -21.04 12.55
C LYS A 56 6.43 -19.72 11.80
N ALA A 57 6.64 -19.81 10.49
CA ALA A 57 6.89 -18.63 9.69
C ALA A 57 5.72 -17.69 9.96
N ASP A 58 6.03 -16.44 10.34
CA ASP A 58 5.01 -15.41 10.44
C ASP A 58 4.27 -15.41 9.10
N SER A 59 3.02 -15.87 9.11
CA SER A 59 2.23 -16.11 7.89
C SER A 59 1.81 -14.81 7.21
N ARG A 60 2.30 -13.67 7.70
CA ARG A 60 2.04 -12.34 7.18
C ARG A 60 3.04 -12.01 6.08
N THR A 61 2.72 -12.42 4.86
CA THR A 61 3.53 -12.22 3.65
C THR A 61 4.12 -10.81 3.54
N LEU A 62 3.37 -9.74 3.85
CA LEU A 62 3.86 -8.35 3.73
C LEU A 62 5.06 -8.01 4.65
N PHE A 63 5.31 -8.81 5.69
CA PHE A 63 6.44 -8.66 6.62
C PHE A 63 7.59 -9.64 6.32
N SER A 64 7.45 -10.49 5.31
CA SER A 64 8.54 -11.37 4.88
C SER A 64 9.70 -10.57 4.27
N SER A 65 10.89 -11.17 4.26
CA SER A 65 12.08 -10.61 3.61
C SER A 65 11.95 -10.48 2.09
N ALA A 66 10.96 -11.14 1.48
CA ALA A 66 10.66 -11.01 0.06
C ALA A 66 9.97 -9.69 -0.28
N CYS A 67 9.32 -9.03 0.70
CA CYS A 67 8.60 -7.79 0.47
C CYS A 67 9.46 -6.57 0.80
N SER A 68 9.43 -5.58 -0.10
CA SER A 68 9.99 -4.25 0.16
C SER A 68 9.40 -3.64 1.44
N PRO A 69 10.16 -2.80 2.18
CA PRO A 69 9.66 -2.13 3.39
C PRO A 69 8.36 -1.35 3.14
N VAL A 70 8.20 -0.82 1.93
CA VAL A 70 7.00 -0.15 1.44
C VAL A 70 6.46 -0.85 0.19
N VAL A 71 5.13 -0.95 0.10
CA VAL A 71 4.44 -1.37 -1.12
C VAL A 71 3.67 -0.17 -1.68
N SER A 72 3.90 0.18 -2.96
CA SER A 72 3.44 1.44 -3.53
C SER A 72 3.15 1.36 -5.03
N MET A 73 2.53 2.40 -5.57
CA MET A 73 2.19 2.54 -6.99
C MET A 73 3.37 2.20 -7.91
N GLY A 74 3.08 1.44 -8.97
CA GLY A 74 4.04 0.97 -9.96
C GLY A 74 4.73 -0.37 -9.63
N GLN A 75 4.61 -0.88 -8.40
CA GLN A 75 5.09 -2.22 -8.07
C GLN A 75 4.18 -3.30 -8.69
N HIS A 76 4.80 -4.44 -9.05
CA HIS A 76 4.13 -5.64 -9.55
C HIS A 76 4.78 -6.89 -8.95
N ASP A 77 4.16 -7.46 -7.91
CA ASP A 77 4.68 -8.65 -7.21
C ASP A 77 3.62 -9.30 -6.29
N GLU A 78 4.02 -10.38 -5.61
CA GLU A 78 3.17 -11.09 -4.65
C GLU A 78 2.85 -10.27 -3.38
N CYS A 79 3.65 -9.26 -3.05
CA CYS A 79 3.37 -8.37 -1.93
C CYS A 79 2.23 -7.40 -2.27
N VAL A 80 2.16 -6.93 -3.52
CA VAL A 80 1.00 -6.19 -4.03
C VAL A 80 -0.24 -7.08 -4.03
N ARG A 81 -0.13 -8.33 -4.52
CA ARG A 81 -1.24 -9.30 -4.53
C ARG A 81 -1.80 -9.54 -3.13
N GLU A 82 -0.92 -9.67 -2.14
CA GLU A 82 -1.32 -9.81 -0.73
C GLU A 82 -2.03 -8.54 -0.22
N ALA A 83 -1.49 -7.35 -0.50
CA ALA A 83 -2.12 -6.09 -0.09
C ALA A 83 -3.53 -5.95 -0.67
N GLN A 84 -3.72 -6.27 -1.96
CA GLN A 84 -5.02 -6.30 -2.62
C GLN A 84 -5.97 -7.34 -2.00
N THR A 85 -5.44 -8.53 -1.67
CA THR A 85 -6.21 -9.60 -1.01
C THR A 85 -6.73 -9.15 0.36
N LEU A 86 -5.89 -8.49 1.14
CA LEU A 86 -6.28 -7.95 2.45
C LEU A 86 -7.30 -6.81 2.31
N LEU A 87 -7.10 -5.88 1.37
CA LEU A 87 -8.09 -4.84 1.05
C LEU A 87 -9.45 -5.45 0.67
N LYS A 88 -9.45 -6.48 -0.18
CA LYS A 88 -10.66 -7.21 -0.57
C LYS A 88 -11.32 -7.88 0.65
N ARG A 89 -10.54 -8.44 1.57
CA ARG A 89 -11.05 -8.99 2.85
C ARG A 89 -11.71 -7.93 3.72
N HIS A 90 -11.23 -6.69 3.68
CA HIS A 90 -11.88 -5.55 4.33
C HIS A 90 -13.14 -5.07 3.60
N GLY A 91 -13.53 -5.68 2.48
CA GLY A 91 -14.74 -5.31 1.71
C GLY A 91 -14.48 -4.35 0.55
N ALA A 92 -13.22 -4.09 0.20
CA ALA A 92 -12.92 -3.27 -0.97
C ALA A 92 -13.32 -4.00 -2.27
N VAL A 93 -14.03 -3.29 -3.15
CA VAL A 93 -14.22 -3.74 -4.53
C VAL A 93 -12.95 -3.42 -5.32
N ILE A 94 -12.15 -4.46 -5.58
CA ILE A 94 -10.85 -4.38 -6.28
C ILE A 94 -10.48 -5.74 -6.90
N ALA A 95 -9.69 -5.71 -7.99
CA ALA A 95 -9.02 -6.88 -8.54
C ALA A 95 -7.81 -7.30 -7.67
N VAL A 96 -7.43 -8.57 -7.76
CA VAL A 96 -6.24 -9.12 -7.12
C VAL A 96 -5.34 -9.63 -8.24
N ASP A 97 -4.70 -8.71 -8.95
CA ASP A 97 -3.89 -8.95 -10.14
C ASP A 97 -2.38 -8.93 -9.83
N GLY A 98 -1.98 -8.37 -8.69
CA GLY A 98 -0.57 -8.14 -8.35
C GLY A 98 -0.04 -6.80 -8.85
N ASP A 99 -0.87 -5.96 -9.48
CA ASP A 99 -0.49 -4.65 -10.01
C ASP A 99 -0.89 -3.49 -9.08
N PHE A 100 0.09 -2.70 -8.63
CA PHE A 100 -0.20 -1.51 -7.85
C PHE A 100 -0.52 -0.34 -8.79
N GLY A 101 -1.67 -0.43 -9.44
CA GLY A 101 -2.23 0.61 -10.30
C GLY A 101 -3.07 1.67 -9.56
N PRO A 102 -3.74 2.57 -10.31
CA PRO A 102 -4.58 3.62 -9.75
C PRO A 102 -5.73 3.10 -8.86
N GLN A 103 -6.32 1.95 -9.20
CA GLN A 103 -7.37 1.34 -8.38
C GLN A 103 -6.83 0.91 -7.00
N THR A 104 -5.66 0.26 -6.96
CA THR A 104 -4.98 -0.14 -5.73
C THR A 104 -4.63 1.09 -4.89
N LEU A 105 -4.12 2.17 -5.49
CA LEU A 105 -3.85 3.43 -4.79
C LEU A 105 -5.09 4.01 -4.13
N ARG A 106 -6.23 4.07 -4.85
CA ARG A 106 -7.50 4.55 -4.29
C ARG A 106 -7.92 3.73 -3.08
N ARG A 107 -7.87 2.40 -3.16
CA ARG A 107 -8.28 1.52 -2.05
C ARG A 107 -7.34 1.57 -0.87
N VAL A 108 -6.03 1.64 -1.08
CA VAL A 108 -5.07 1.86 0.01
C VAL A 108 -5.33 3.19 0.69
N THR A 109 -5.53 4.26 -0.08
CA THR A 109 -5.80 5.61 0.47
C THR A 109 -7.11 5.62 1.27
N ALA A 110 -8.18 5.04 0.74
CA ALA A 110 -9.45 4.90 1.44
C ALA A 110 -9.32 4.07 2.73
N PHE A 111 -8.61 2.94 2.66
CA PHE A 111 -8.35 2.09 3.81
C PHE A 111 -7.62 2.86 4.90
N GLN A 112 -6.59 3.61 4.54
CA GLN A 112 -5.84 4.44 5.47
C GLN A 112 -6.74 5.47 6.16
N VAL A 113 -7.61 6.18 5.42
CA VAL A 113 -8.59 7.10 6.02
C VAL A 113 -9.47 6.37 7.04
N ILE A 114 -10.07 5.24 6.65
CA ILE A 114 -11.01 4.49 7.48
C ILE A 114 -10.32 3.89 8.72
N ALA A 115 -9.06 3.47 8.57
CA ALA A 115 -8.23 2.93 9.64
C ALA A 115 -7.59 4.02 10.53
N GLY A 116 -7.84 5.31 10.28
CA GLY A 116 -7.26 6.41 11.05
C GLY A 116 -5.75 6.61 10.83
N LEU A 117 -5.23 6.18 9.67
CA LEU A 117 -3.84 6.33 9.27
C LEU A 117 -3.65 7.54 8.34
N PRO A 118 -2.42 8.07 8.20
CA PRO A 118 -2.11 9.06 7.18
C PRO A 118 -2.45 8.53 5.77
N PRO A 119 -3.35 9.18 5.00
CA PRO A 119 -3.83 8.67 3.72
C PRO A 119 -2.88 9.01 2.58
N ASN A 120 -1.65 8.50 2.64
CA ASN A 120 -0.58 8.79 1.67
C ASN A 120 -0.56 7.82 0.48
N GLY A 121 -1.37 6.76 0.50
CA GLY A 121 -1.45 5.77 -0.57
C GLY A 121 -0.27 4.79 -0.60
N VAL A 122 0.62 4.84 0.40
CA VAL A 122 1.81 3.98 0.52
C VAL A 122 1.61 2.98 1.65
N VAL A 123 1.76 1.69 1.33
CA VAL A 123 1.62 0.59 2.29
C VAL A 123 2.91 0.42 3.08
N THR A 124 3.10 1.30 4.07
CA THR A 124 4.20 1.25 5.06
C THR A 124 3.93 0.18 6.14
N ALA A 125 4.90 -0.08 7.04
CA ALA A 125 4.74 -1.02 8.15
C ALA A 125 3.44 -0.80 8.98
N ALA A 126 3.06 0.46 9.23
CA ALA A 126 1.81 0.78 9.93
C ALA A 126 0.57 0.36 9.13
N THR A 127 0.58 0.58 7.81
CA THR A 127 -0.52 0.15 6.92
C THR A 127 -0.57 -1.37 6.80
N LYS A 128 0.59 -2.04 6.66
CA LYS A 128 0.70 -3.52 6.65
C LYS A 128 0.08 -4.13 7.91
N LYS A 129 0.44 -3.59 9.09
CA LYS A 129 -0.12 -4.02 10.38
C LYS A 129 -1.64 -3.85 10.41
N ALA A 130 -2.13 -2.68 10.00
CA ALA A 130 -3.56 -2.41 9.96
C ALA A 130 -4.32 -3.35 9.00
N LEU A 131 -3.77 -3.68 7.82
CA LEU A 131 -4.37 -4.61 6.86
C LEU A 131 -4.53 -6.04 7.41
N TYR A 132 -3.66 -6.47 8.33
CA TYR A 132 -3.78 -7.79 8.97
C TYR A 132 -4.68 -7.79 10.21
N GLU A 133 -4.69 -6.71 10.97
CA GLU A 133 -5.19 -6.71 12.35
C GLU A 133 -6.44 -5.86 12.57
N SER A 134 -6.69 -4.87 11.71
CA SER A 134 -7.81 -3.96 11.87
C SER A 134 -9.14 -4.67 11.61
N LYS A 135 -10.21 -4.18 12.24
CA LYS A 135 -11.59 -4.66 12.02
C LYS A 135 -12.43 -3.68 11.20
N VAL A 136 -11.78 -2.64 10.64
CA VAL A 136 -12.47 -1.68 9.78
C VAL A 136 -13.03 -2.35 8.55
N ARG A 137 -14.14 -1.80 8.06
CA ARG A 137 -14.82 -2.25 6.85
C ARG A 137 -14.77 -1.15 5.79
N MET A 138 -14.54 -1.56 4.57
CA MET A 138 -14.51 -0.74 3.36
C MET A 138 -15.75 -0.94 2.50
N ASP A 139 -16.67 -1.82 2.90
CA ASP A 139 -17.94 -1.98 2.20
C ASP A 139 -18.69 -0.65 2.18
N THR A 140 -19.21 -0.31 1.00
CA THR A 140 -19.97 0.91 0.78
C THR A 140 -21.20 0.61 -0.05
N TRP A 141 -21.95 1.64 -0.44
CA TRP A 141 -23.18 1.47 -1.21
C TRP A 141 -22.89 0.94 -2.62
N SER A 142 -23.82 0.14 -3.14
CA SER A 142 -23.83 -0.24 -4.55
C SER A 142 -24.13 0.96 -5.43
N THR A 143 -23.70 0.92 -6.69
CA THR A 143 -23.99 1.96 -7.69
C THR A 143 -25.49 2.20 -7.85
N LYS A 144 -26.32 1.15 -7.74
CA LYS A 144 -27.79 1.25 -7.73
C LYS A 144 -28.29 2.11 -6.57
N LYS A 145 -27.85 1.81 -5.34
CA LYS A 145 -28.26 2.55 -4.14
C LYS A 145 -27.79 4.00 -4.19
N VAL A 146 -26.56 4.24 -4.66
CA VAL A 146 -26.04 5.60 -4.89
C VAL A 146 -26.94 6.37 -5.85
N ARG A 147 -27.29 5.78 -7.00
CA ARG A 147 -28.18 6.40 -7.99
C ARG A 147 -29.54 6.75 -7.40
N GLU A 148 -30.19 5.81 -6.72
CA GLU A 148 -31.48 6.02 -6.06
C GLU A 148 -31.39 7.19 -5.07
N ARG A 149 -30.37 7.21 -4.22
CA ARG A 149 -30.21 8.26 -3.23
C ARG A 149 -29.92 9.63 -3.82
N ILE A 150 -29.11 9.72 -4.87
CA ILE A 150 -28.86 11.00 -5.56
C ILE A 150 -30.17 11.56 -6.11
N ARG A 151 -31.00 10.74 -6.75
CA ARG A 151 -32.31 11.18 -7.29
C ARG A 151 -33.24 11.70 -6.21
N GLU A 152 -33.24 11.09 -5.02
CA GLU A 152 -34.02 11.55 -3.88
C GLU A 152 -33.55 12.92 -3.35
N VAL A 153 -32.24 13.16 -3.31
CA VAL A 153 -31.67 14.40 -2.76
C VAL A 153 -31.72 15.56 -3.78
N PHE A 154 -31.56 15.25 -5.06
CA PHE A 154 -31.62 16.21 -6.17
C PHE A 154 -32.98 16.15 -6.86
N ASP A 155 -34.02 16.53 -6.13
CA ASP A 155 -35.42 16.57 -6.55
C ASP A 155 -35.69 17.33 -7.87
N THR A 156 -35.01 18.44 -8.13
CA THR A 156 -35.26 19.26 -9.33
C THR A 156 -34.41 18.92 -10.55
N THR A 157 -33.27 18.26 -10.35
CA THR A 157 -32.30 17.90 -11.42
C THR A 157 -31.66 16.52 -11.16
N PRO A 158 -32.48 15.46 -10.97
CA PRO A 158 -31.99 14.18 -10.48
C PRO A 158 -31.08 13.45 -11.48
N ASP A 159 -31.39 13.53 -12.78
CA ASP A 159 -30.61 12.87 -13.83
C ASP A 159 -29.24 13.53 -14.03
N ASP A 160 -29.19 14.86 -14.09
CA ASP A 160 -27.94 15.61 -14.17
C ASP A 160 -27.04 15.33 -12.97
N ALA A 161 -27.59 15.31 -11.75
CA ALA A 161 -26.82 15.02 -10.55
C ALA A 161 -26.22 13.61 -10.56
N VAL A 162 -26.97 12.61 -11.04
CA VAL A 162 -26.46 11.25 -11.23
C VAL A 162 -25.34 11.24 -12.27
N ALA A 163 -25.51 11.93 -13.38
CA ALA A 163 -24.54 11.96 -14.46
C ALA A 163 -23.24 12.70 -14.06
N ILE A 164 -23.35 13.77 -13.27
CA ILE A 164 -22.19 14.41 -12.64
C ILE A 164 -21.45 13.42 -11.73
N ALA A 165 -22.14 12.74 -10.81
CA ALA A 165 -21.49 11.79 -9.90
C ALA A 165 -20.85 10.60 -10.64
N ASP A 166 -21.48 10.11 -11.70
CA ASP A 166 -20.95 9.04 -12.55
C ASP A 166 -19.69 9.49 -13.30
N CYS A 167 -19.72 10.68 -13.92
CA CYS A 167 -18.56 11.28 -14.56
C CYS A 167 -17.39 11.51 -13.59
N GLN A 168 -17.69 11.90 -12.36
CA GLN A 168 -16.67 12.21 -11.34
C GLN A 168 -16.05 10.97 -10.70
N SER A 169 -16.82 9.89 -10.52
CA SER A 169 -16.41 8.79 -9.65
C SER A 169 -16.80 7.40 -10.13
N PHE A 170 -17.52 7.27 -11.25
CA PHE A 170 -18.20 6.04 -11.66
C PHE A 170 -19.17 5.51 -10.58
N LEU A 171 -19.80 6.45 -9.84
CA LEU A 171 -20.66 6.18 -8.69
C LEU A 171 -19.99 5.34 -7.58
N ASP A 172 -18.66 5.44 -7.45
CA ASP A 172 -17.87 4.77 -6.41
C ASP A 172 -17.60 5.73 -5.22
N PRO A 173 -18.19 5.47 -4.04
CA PRO A 173 -17.94 6.29 -2.85
C PRO A 173 -16.48 6.33 -2.39
N LEU A 174 -15.66 5.36 -2.80
CA LEU A 174 -14.25 5.28 -2.46
C LEU A 174 -13.34 5.74 -3.62
N HIS A 175 -13.87 6.53 -4.56
CA HIS A 175 -13.10 7.17 -5.61
C HIS A 175 -12.31 8.36 -5.06
N ILE A 176 -10.98 8.29 -5.09
CA ILE A 176 -10.09 9.34 -4.57
C ILE A 176 -9.11 9.72 -5.67
N LEU A 177 -9.02 11.01 -5.99
CA LEU A 177 -8.06 11.51 -6.98
C LEU A 177 -7.05 12.43 -6.30
N PRO A 178 -5.73 12.14 -6.41
CA PRO A 178 -4.71 13.08 -5.98
C PRO A 178 -4.58 14.24 -6.98
N ASN A 179 -4.35 15.44 -6.47
CA ASN A 179 -4.03 16.63 -7.25
C ASN A 179 -2.52 16.87 -7.24
N THR A 180 -2.00 17.55 -8.25
CA THR A 180 -0.56 17.86 -8.39
C THR A 180 -0.03 18.78 -7.29
N ASN A 181 -0.90 19.55 -6.64
CA ASN A 181 -0.57 20.45 -5.53
C ASN A 181 -0.60 19.75 -4.15
N GLY A 182 -0.71 18.41 -4.12
CA GLY A 182 -0.74 17.61 -2.89
C GLY A 182 -2.10 17.53 -2.18
N THR A 183 -3.11 18.27 -2.65
CA THR A 183 -4.50 18.10 -2.21
C THR A 183 -5.15 16.89 -2.89
N ARG A 184 -6.38 16.55 -2.47
CA ARG A 184 -7.18 15.48 -3.07
C ARG A 184 -8.63 15.90 -3.29
N ASN A 185 -9.30 15.11 -4.12
CA ASN A 185 -10.74 15.10 -4.29
C ASN A 185 -11.32 13.76 -3.81
N TRP A 186 -12.50 13.82 -3.20
CA TRP A 186 -13.02 12.72 -2.40
C TRP A 186 -14.44 12.30 -2.80
N GLY A 187 -14.61 11.00 -2.99
CA GLY A 187 -15.91 10.32 -3.08
C GLY A 187 -16.72 10.65 -4.33
N LEU A 188 -18.04 10.46 -4.21
CA LEU A 188 -18.98 10.46 -5.32
C LEU A 188 -18.93 11.73 -6.18
N PHE A 189 -18.89 12.89 -5.52
CA PHE A 189 -18.84 14.18 -6.16
C PHE A 189 -17.44 14.81 -6.10
N GLN A 190 -16.37 14.02 -5.91
CA GLN A 190 -14.99 14.51 -5.95
C GLN A 190 -14.79 15.83 -5.17
N ILE A 191 -15.34 15.91 -3.95
CA ILE A 191 -15.29 17.12 -3.13
C ILE A 191 -13.83 17.39 -2.76
N SER A 192 -13.31 18.58 -3.06
CA SER A 192 -11.91 18.91 -2.81
C SER A 192 -11.60 19.12 -1.34
N ASP A 193 -10.34 18.96 -0.92
CA ASP A 193 -9.90 19.29 0.44
C ASP A 193 -10.29 20.72 0.88
N ALA A 194 -10.28 21.67 -0.05
CA ALA A 194 -10.68 23.06 0.22
C ALA A 194 -12.18 23.13 0.56
N ARG A 195 -13.04 22.54 -0.28
CA ARG A 195 -14.48 22.49 -0.03
C ARG A 195 -14.82 21.67 1.22
N LEU A 196 -14.09 20.60 1.53
CA LEU A 196 -14.28 19.87 2.77
C LEU A 196 -14.08 20.75 4.00
N ARG A 197 -13.05 21.61 4.03
CA ARG A 197 -12.82 22.53 5.15
C ARG A 197 -13.96 23.54 5.30
N GLU A 198 -14.42 24.12 4.18
CA GLU A 198 -15.55 25.06 4.17
C GLU A 198 -16.85 24.41 4.69
N LEU A 199 -17.06 23.12 4.41
CA LEU A 199 -18.26 22.37 4.77
C LEU A 199 -18.17 21.66 6.12
N GLY A 200 -17.12 21.86 6.93
CA GLY A 200 -16.91 21.14 8.19
C GLY A 200 -16.75 19.61 8.02
N GLY A 201 -16.26 19.22 6.84
CA GLY A 201 -16.00 17.84 6.44
C GLY A 201 -14.63 17.33 6.88
N THR A 202 -14.45 16.03 6.75
CA THR A 202 -13.17 15.34 6.88
C THR A 202 -13.05 14.33 5.73
N PRO A 203 -11.86 13.82 5.41
CA PRO A 203 -11.73 12.73 4.43
C PRO A 203 -12.65 11.53 4.75
N GLY A 204 -12.76 11.15 6.03
CA GLY A 204 -13.66 10.08 6.46
C GLY A 204 -15.13 10.36 6.17
N LYS A 205 -15.60 11.59 6.45
CA LYS A 205 -16.96 12.02 6.08
C LYS A 205 -17.15 12.05 4.56
N ALA A 206 -16.12 12.44 3.82
CA ALA A 206 -16.20 12.50 2.36
C ALA A 206 -16.31 11.12 1.69
N LEU A 207 -15.83 10.06 2.35
CA LEU A 207 -16.00 8.67 1.91
C LEU A 207 -17.35 8.05 2.33
N ASP A 208 -18.08 8.69 3.25
CA ASP A 208 -19.46 8.31 3.54
C ASP A 208 -20.38 8.80 2.40
N PRO A 209 -21.07 7.90 1.68
CA PRO A 209 -21.83 8.27 0.50
C PRO A 209 -22.99 9.22 0.82
N GLU A 210 -23.67 9.07 1.96
CA GLU A 210 -24.76 10.00 2.34
C GLU A 210 -24.21 11.40 2.56
N TRP A 211 -23.15 11.54 3.37
CA TRP A 211 -22.54 12.83 3.64
C TRP A 211 -22.02 13.49 2.35
N ASN A 212 -21.39 12.73 1.45
CA ASN A 212 -20.86 13.24 0.19
C ASN A 212 -21.99 13.75 -0.73
N ILE A 213 -23.09 13.01 -0.86
CA ILE A 213 -24.28 13.44 -1.63
C ILE A 213 -24.88 14.72 -1.03
N GLN A 214 -25.03 14.79 0.29
CA GLN A 214 -25.56 15.98 0.96
C GLN A 214 -24.61 17.18 0.84
N ALA A 215 -23.30 16.96 0.87
CA ALA A 215 -22.31 18.00 0.63
C ALA A 215 -22.43 18.57 -0.77
N ALA A 216 -22.58 17.70 -1.78
CA ALA A 216 -22.82 18.11 -3.15
C ALA A 216 -24.12 18.91 -3.29
N LYS A 217 -25.22 18.47 -2.65
CA LYS A 217 -26.48 19.23 -2.65
C LYS A 217 -26.31 20.63 -2.04
N ARG A 218 -25.56 20.76 -0.94
CA ARG A 218 -25.29 22.09 -0.34
C ARG A 218 -24.51 23.00 -1.26
N LEU A 219 -23.52 22.48 -1.99
CA LEU A 219 -22.77 23.25 -2.98
C LEU A 219 -23.68 23.70 -4.12
N TRP A 220 -24.41 22.75 -4.72
CA TRP A 220 -25.38 23.00 -5.77
C TRP A 220 -26.45 24.03 -5.34
N SER A 221 -26.96 23.94 -4.11
CA SER A 221 -28.04 24.81 -3.63
C SER A 221 -27.66 26.30 -3.51
N ARG A 222 -26.38 26.66 -3.58
CA ARG A 222 -25.94 28.07 -3.51
C ARG A 222 -26.37 28.86 -4.72
N ASP A 223 -26.15 28.30 -5.91
CA ASP A 223 -26.38 28.95 -7.19
C ASP A 223 -27.38 28.18 -8.08
N ARG A 224 -27.83 27.01 -7.59
CA ARG A 224 -28.71 26.03 -8.26
C ARG A 224 -28.14 25.52 -9.59
N ASP A 225 -26.82 25.36 -9.64
CA ASP A 225 -26.08 24.85 -10.79
C ASP A 225 -24.94 23.89 -10.38
N PHE A 226 -24.22 23.34 -11.36
CA PHE A 226 -23.12 22.42 -11.13
C PHE A 226 -21.75 23.06 -11.38
N HIS A 227 -21.59 24.37 -11.11
CA HIS A 227 -20.35 25.09 -11.41
C HIS A 227 -19.11 24.56 -10.66
N ASP A 228 -19.30 23.91 -9.50
CA ASP A 228 -18.23 23.21 -8.76
C ASP A 228 -17.71 21.96 -9.52
N TRP A 229 -18.39 21.50 -10.57
CA TRP A 229 -18.01 20.36 -11.43
C TRP A 229 -17.98 20.72 -12.93
N PRO A 230 -17.17 21.71 -13.35
CA PRO A 230 -17.29 22.34 -14.65
C PRO A 230 -16.97 21.41 -15.83
N HIS A 231 -16.11 20.40 -15.63
CA HIS A 231 -15.75 19.46 -16.69
C HIS A 231 -16.91 18.51 -17.03
N CYS A 232 -17.57 17.94 -16.02
CA CYS A 232 -18.70 17.04 -16.21
C CYS A 232 -19.95 17.81 -16.66
N GLU A 233 -20.18 19.01 -16.12
CA GLU A 233 -21.31 19.86 -16.53
C GLU A 233 -21.25 20.21 -18.03
N ARG A 234 -20.06 20.55 -18.55
CA ARG A 234 -19.91 20.82 -19.99
C ARG A 234 -20.26 19.62 -20.85
N ALA A 235 -19.85 18.41 -20.45
CA ALA A 235 -20.18 17.19 -21.20
C ALA A 235 -21.69 16.99 -21.31
N LEU A 236 -22.43 17.16 -20.21
CA LEU A 236 -23.89 17.07 -20.20
C LEU A 236 -24.57 18.08 -21.13
N ARG A 237 -24.13 19.35 -21.10
CA ARG A 237 -24.68 20.39 -21.98
C ARG A 237 -24.42 20.11 -23.46
N THR A 238 -23.25 19.54 -23.80
CA THR A 238 -22.94 19.14 -25.17
C THR A 238 -23.85 18.02 -25.67
N GLU A 239 -24.11 16.99 -24.85
CA GLU A 239 -25.05 15.91 -25.20
C GLU A 239 -26.49 16.41 -25.38
N ALA A 240 -26.95 17.29 -24.50
CA ALA A 240 -28.29 17.90 -24.61
C ALA A 240 -28.45 18.71 -25.91
N SER A 241 -27.40 19.40 -26.35
CA SER A 241 -27.42 20.19 -27.60
C SER A 241 -27.34 19.33 -28.86
N ALA A 242 -26.93 18.07 -28.75
CA ALA A 242 -26.73 17.15 -29.88
C ALA A 242 -27.94 16.23 -30.15
N THR A 243 -28.94 16.21 -29.26
CA THR A 243 -30.16 15.41 -29.43
C THR A 243 -31.18 16.20 -30.27
N PRO A 244 -31.53 15.77 -31.50
CA PRO A 244 -32.50 16.49 -32.34
C PRO A 244 -33.90 16.39 -31.73
N SER A 245 -34.65 17.50 -31.75
CA SER A 245 -36.05 17.61 -31.30
C SER A 245 -37.03 16.75 -32.11
#